data_AF-A0A2M7CS61-F1
#
_entry.id   AF-A0A2M7CS61-F1
#
_cell.length_a   1.000
_cell.length_b   1.000
_cell.length_c   1.000
_cell.angle_alpha   90.00
_cell.angle_beta   90.00
_cell.angle_gamma   90.00
#
_symmetry.space_group_name_H-M   'P 1'
#
loop_
_entity.id
_entity.type
_entity.pdbx_description
1 polymer ?
#
loop_
_entity_poly.entity_id
_entity_poly.type
_entity_poly.pdbx_seq_one_letter_code
_entity_poly.pdbx_strand_id
1 'polypeptide(L)' 'MPNPDVDALAGWDEEVPVPLDHPALPEGIRRAVLAMWRPTDNLHRVPCTMGVEWWLIDEDGELVEGFWQE' A
#
# COMPACT_ATOMS: atom_id res chain seq x y z
N MET A 1 -15.69 -9.28 -13.10
CA MET A 1 -16.37 -8.73 -11.90
C MET A 1 -15.42 -7.68 -11.34
N PRO A 2 -15.87 -6.49 -10.92
CA PRO A 2 -14.98 -5.59 -10.19
C PRO A 2 -14.51 -6.32 -8.93
N ASN A 3 -13.20 -6.35 -8.71
CA ASN A 3 -12.62 -6.99 -7.56
C ASN A 3 -12.97 -6.11 -6.34
N PRO A 4 -13.78 -6.56 -5.37
CA PRO A 4 -14.22 -5.70 -4.26
C PRO A 4 -13.03 -5.16 -3.45
N ASP A 5 -11.88 -5.83 -3.53
CA ASP A 5 -10.62 -5.40 -2.91
C ASP A 5 -9.99 -4.17 -3.59
N VAL A 6 -10.22 -3.92 -4.89
CA VAL A 6 -9.71 -2.70 -5.57
C VAL A 6 -10.59 -1.47 -5.32
N ASP A 7 -11.89 -1.67 -5.07
CA ASP A 7 -12.85 -0.57 -4.86
C ASP A 7 -12.79 0.02 -3.44
N ALA A 8 -12.31 -0.73 -2.44
CA ALA A 8 -12.26 -0.26 -1.05
C ALA A 8 -11.38 0.99 -0.84
N LEU A 9 -10.49 1.26 -1.79
CA LEU A 9 -9.63 2.44 -1.80
C LEU A 9 -9.88 3.32 -3.03
N ALA A 10 -10.91 3.06 -3.84
CA ALA A 10 -11.22 3.90 -5.00
C ALA A 10 -11.53 5.33 -4.53
N GLY A 11 -10.61 6.27 -4.81
CA GLY A 11 -10.72 7.69 -4.46
C GLY A 11 -9.90 8.17 -3.26
N TRP A 12 -9.11 7.32 -2.62
CA TRP A 12 -8.15 7.77 -1.61
C TRP A 12 -6.89 8.32 -2.28
N ASP A 13 -6.34 9.40 -1.77
CA ASP A 13 -5.24 10.11 -2.44
C ASP A 13 -3.92 9.30 -2.39
N GLU A 14 -3.21 9.23 -3.52
CA GLU A 14 -1.91 8.55 -3.61
C GLU A 14 -0.86 9.23 -2.72
N GLU A 15 -1.04 10.53 -2.44
CA GLU A 15 -0.19 11.31 -1.54
C GLU A 15 -0.49 11.03 -0.06
N VAL A 16 -1.60 10.37 0.26
CA VAL A 16 -1.98 10.07 1.65
C VAL A 16 -1.51 8.67 2.03
N PRO A 17 -0.60 8.54 3.01
CA PRO A 17 -0.13 7.24 3.45
C PRO A 17 -1.28 6.40 4.02
N VAL A 18 -1.29 5.14 3.62
CA VAL A 18 -2.25 4.12 4.05
C VAL A 18 -1.78 3.53 5.38
N PRO A 19 -2.60 3.57 6.44
CA PRO A 19 -2.29 2.91 7.71
C PRO A 19 -2.08 1.40 7.53
N LEU A 20 -1.13 0.81 8.26
CA LEU A 20 -0.88 -0.65 8.20
C LEU A 20 -2.00 -1.50 8.79
N ASP A 21 -2.88 -0.90 9.59
CA ASP A 21 -4.09 -1.49 10.13
C ASP A 21 -5.32 -1.27 9.24
N HIS A 22 -5.16 -0.59 8.11
CA HIS A 22 -6.27 -0.31 7.20
C HIS A 22 -6.87 -1.61 6.63
N PRO A 23 -8.20 -1.79 6.65
CA PRO A 23 -8.84 -3.05 6.24
C PRO A 23 -8.66 -3.37 4.76
N ALA A 24 -8.40 -2.36 3.92
CA ALA A 24 -8.11 -2.54 2.50
C ALA A 24 -6.65 -2.91 2.21
N LEU A 25 -5.78 -2.92 3.22
CA LEU A 25 -4.42 -3.44 3.08
C LEU A 25 -4.49 -4.98 3.11
N PRO A 26 -4.07 -5.67 2.04
CA PRO A 26 -4.13 -7.12 1.99
C PRO A 26 -3.23 -7.73 3.04
N GLU A 27 -3.65 -8.85 3.63
CA GLU A 27 -2.88 -9.50 4.70
C GLU A 27 -1.47 -9.90 4.24
N GLY A 28 -1.30 -10.31 2.98
CA GLY A 28 0.00 -10.65 2.40
C GLY A 28 0.96 -9.45 2.37
N ILE A 29 0.48 -8.31 1.85
CA ILE A 29 1.24 -7.06 1.79
C ILE A 29 1.52 -6.55 3.20
N ARG A 30 0.51 -6.54 4.07
CA ARG A 30 0.64 -6.13 5.48
C ARG A 30 1.75 -6.92 6.20
N ARG A 31 1.79 -8.24 6.04
CA ARG A 31 2.83 -9.07 6.66
C ARG A 31 4.22 -8.77 6.11
N ALA A 32 4.32 -8.58 4.80
CA ALA A 32 5.60 -8.25 4.15
C ALA A 32 6.12 -6.87 4.60
N VAL A 33 5.25 -5.87 4.61
CA VAL A 33 5.55 -4.53 5.10
C VAL A 33 5.93 -4.58 6.58
N LEU A 34 5.13 -5.22 7.45
CA LEU A 34 5.43 -5.34 8.88
C LEU A 34 6.77 -6.04 9.20
N ALA A 35 7.30 -6.86 8.29
CA ALA A 35 8.60 -7.51 8.48
C ALA A 35 9.79 -6.54 8.35
N MET A 36 9.61 -5.41 7.66
CA MET A 36 10.66 -4.42 7.39
C MET A 36 10.31 -2.99 7.84
N TRP A 37 9.03 -2.72 8.11
CA TRP A 37 8.49 -1.42 8.47
C TRP A 37 9.12 -0.84 9.73
N ARG A 38 9.46 0.43 9.65
CA ARG A 38 9.90 1.28 10.76
C ARG A 38 8.84 2.33 11.07
N PRO A 39 8.83 2.89 12.29
CA PRO A 39 7.87 3.91 12.69
C PRO A 39 7.85 5.17 11.81
N THR A 40 8.94 5.40 11.09
CA THR A 40 9.15 6.52 10.18
C THR A 40 8.68 6.25 8.76
N ASP A 41 8.40 4.99 8.43
CA ASP A 41 8.06 4.60 7.06
C ASP A 41 6.56 4.78 6.80
N ASN A 42 6.28 5.26 5.60
CA ASN A 42 4.94 5.56 5.10
C ASN A 42 4.60 4.60 3.97
N LEU A 43 3.46 3.90 4.09
CA LEU A 43 2.98 3.03 3.04
C LEU A 43 2.06 3.80 2.10
N HIS A 44 2.46 4.00 0.86
CA HIS A 44 1.63 4.58 -0.18
C HIS A 44 1.02 3.49 -1.03
N ARG A 45 -0.03 3.84 -1.76
CA ARG A 45 -0.60 2.97 -2.79
C ARG A 45 -0.76 3.72 -4.08
N VAL A 46 -0.59 3.01 -5.18
CA VAL A 46 -0.74 3.52 -6.54
C VAL A 46 -1.65 2.55 -7.30
N PRO A 47 -2.91 2.94 -7.59
CA PRO A 47 -3.81 2.11 -8.37
C PRO A 47 -3.37 2.05 -9.83
N CYS A 48 -3.32 0.84 -10.39
CA CYS A 48 -2.92 0.58 -11.77
C CYS A 48 -4.03 -0.13 -12.55
N THR A 49 -3.93 -0.14 -13.87
CA THR A 49 -4.94 -0.77 -14.76
C THR A 49 -5.15 -2.27 -14.48
N MET A 50 -4.16 -2.94 -13.88
CA MET A 50 -4.20 -4.38 -13.61
C MET A 50 -4.24 -4.75 -12.11
N GLY A 51 -4.30 -3.79 -11.19
CA GLY A 51 -4.13 -4.06 -9.77
C GLY A 51 -3.73 -2.84 -8.95
N VAL A 52 -3.04 -3.06 -7.84
CA VAL A 52 -2.55 -1.99 -6.93
C VAL A 52 -1.08 -2.23 -6.62
N GLU A 53 -0.27 -1.19 -6.81
CA GLU A 53 1.10 -1.11 -6.28
C GLU A 53 1.08 -0.50 -4.89
N TRP A 54 1.87 -1.06 -3.98
CA TRP A 54 2.04 -0.61 -2.61
C TRP A 54 3.50 -0.24 -2.40
N TRP A 55 3.77 1.03 -2.12
CA TRP A 55 5.12 1.57 -2.03
C TRP A 55 5.43 1.93 -0.58
N LEU A 56 6.36 1.20 0.03
CA LEU A 56 6.89 1.56 1.34
C LEU A 56 7.97 2.61 1.14
N ILE A 57 7.75 3.80 1.68
CA ILE A 57 8.63 4.96 1.56
C ILE A 57 9.20 5.30 2.93
N ASP A 58 10.49 5.59 3.04
CA ASP A 58 11.13 5.98 4.31
C ASP A 58 10.93 7.47 4.66
N GLU A 59 11.58 7.93 5.72
CA GLU A 59 11.52 9.34 6.16
C GLU A 59 12.12 10.34 5.18
N ASP A 60 13.05 9.89 4.34
CA ASP A 60 13.72 10.72 3.35
C ASP A 60 12.92 10.81 2.05
N GLY A 61 11.81 10.06 1.94
CA GLY A 61 10.99 9.98 0.74
C GLY A 61 11.50 8.97 -0.29
N GLU A 62 12.44 8.09 0.11
CA GLU A 62 13.01 7.08 -0.76
C GLU A 62 12.18 5.80 -0.70
N LEU A 63 12.06 5.12 -1.85
CA LEU A 63 11.37 3.83 -1.93
C LEU A 63 12.20 2.76 -1.22
N VAL A 64 11.66 2.21 -0.13
CA VAL A 64 12.23 1.06 0.57
C VAL A 64 11.92 -0.23 -0.18
N GLU A 65 10.64 -0.45 -0.51
CA GLU A 65 10.18 -1.66 -1.21
C GLU A 65 8.83 -1.43 -1.90
N GLY A 66 8.63 -2.08 -3.06
CA GLY A 66 7.40 -2.06 -3.83
C GLY A 66 6.72 -3.44 -3.84
N PHE A 67 5.44 -3.48 -3.52
CA PHE A 67 4.65 -4.71 -3.55
C PHE A 67 3.52 -4.60 -4.56
N TRP A 68 3.27 -5.67 -5.31
CA TRP A 68 2.19 -5.74 -6.28
C TRP A 68 1.06 -6.63 -5.78
N GLN A 69 -0.17 -6.21 -6.04
CA GLN A 69 -1.36 -7.01 -5.87
C GLN A 69 -2.25 -6.97 -7.12
N GLU A 70 -2.58 -8.16 -7.65
CA GLU A 70 -3.55 -8.38 -8.76
C GLU A 70 -5.02 -8.25 -8.32
#